data_AF-A0A9X1Z904-F1
#
_entry.id   AF-A0A9X1Z904-F1
#
_cell.length_a   1.000
_cell.length_b   1.000
_cell.length_c   1.000
_cell.angle_alpha   90.00
_cell.angle_beta   90.00
_cell.angle_gamma   90.00
#
_symmetry.space_group_name_H-M   'P 1'
#
loop_
_entity.id
_entity.type
_entity.pdbx_description
1 polymer ?
#
loop_
_entity_poly.entity_id
_entity_poly.type
_entity_poly.pdbx_seq_one_letter_code
_entity_poly.pdbx_strand_id
1 'polypeptide(L)'
;MPAKTAHLGFTLIEMVVVIIILAILAVVAAPKFINLKLDAQIAEVKATGAAFKGGITLANVKWASQGGSGPVDNLQVFGDGTNGQLDINLWGFPAQNYPPFESSPRLNNVADCMSVWRTIMQEPPVVTSNPNTEGAEYFATYIGPDQCRYFYLAEQTLSIYYDSRDGSVITDSDPNS
;
A
#
# COMPACT_ATOMS: atom_id res chain seq x y z
N MET A 1 -37.60 53.82 -18.76
CA MET A 1 -36.33 54.31 -18.18
C MET A 1 -35.75 53.17 -17.35
N PRO A 2 -34.60 52.57 -17.71
CA PRO A 2 -34.01 51.53 -16.88
C PRO A 2 -33.26 52.18 -15.71
N ALA A 3 -33.59 51.78 -14.48
CA ALA A 3 -32.85 52.21 -13.29
C ALA A 3 -31.44 51.60 -13.33
N LYS A 4 -30.42 52.44 -13.28
CA LYS A 4 -29.02 52.03 -13.27
C LYS A 4 -28.69 51.56 -11.85
N THR A 5 -28.58 50.25 -11.63
CA THR A 5 -28.10 49.67 -10.39
C THR A 5 -26.63 50.08 -10.18
N ALA A 6 -26.35 50.82 -9.12
CA ALA A 6 -24.98 51.15 -8.72
C ALA A 6 -24.33 49.92 -8.09
N HIS A 7 -23.28 49.40 -8.71
CA HIS A 7 -22.39 48.45 -8.04
C HIS A 7 -21.58 49.21 -6.99
N LEU A 8 -21.85 48.93 -5.71
CA LEU A 8 -20.99 49.33 -4.61
C LEU A 8 -19.64 48.62 -4.78
N GLY A 9 -18.60 49.37 -5.13
CA GLY A 9 -17.24 48.84 -5.23
C GLY A 9 -16.65 48.54 -3.84
N PHE A 10 -15.85 47.48 -3.75
CA PHE A 10 -15.05 47.17 -2.56
C PHE A 10 -14.01 48.27 -2.28
N THR A 11 -13.73 48.55 -1.01
CA THR A 11 -12.71 49.55 -0.64
C THR A 11 -11.31 48.95 -0.61
N LEU A 12 -10.27 49.76 -0.85
CA LEU A 12 -8.87 49.29 -0.78
C LEU A 12 -8.52 48.72 0.61
N ILE A 13 -9.03 49.33 1.67
CA ILE A 13 -8.79 48.85 3.04
C ILE A 13 -9.41 47.47 3.29
N GLU A 14 -10.56 47.20 2.68
CA GLU A 14 -11.26 45.92 2.82
C GLU A 14 -10.48 44.78 2.16
N MET A 15 -9.89 45.03 0.99
CA MET A 15 -8.97 44.07 0.36
C MET A 15 -7.71 43.84 1.20
N VAL A 16 -7.13 44.89 1.77
CA VAL A 16 -5.93 44.79 2.62
C VAL A 16 -6.22 43.99 3.90
N VAL A 17 -7.36 44.22 4.54
CA VAL A 17 -7.74 43.47 5.75
C VAL A 17 -7.96 41.99 5.42
N VAL A 18 -8.61 41.68 4.29
CA VAL A 18 -8.83 40.28 3.87
C VAL A 18 -7.52 39.53 3.67
N ILE A 19 -6.54 40.11 2.95
CA ILE A 19 -5.25 39.44 2.73
C ILE A 19 -4.45 39.27 4.03
N ILE A 20 -4.56 40.20 4.99
CA ILE A 20 -3.92 40.09 6.31
C ILE A 20 -4.54 38.93 7.10
N ILE A 21 -5.87 38.82 7.11
CA ILE A 21 -6.56 37.72 7.80
C ILE A 21 -6.16 36.38 7.16
N LEU A 22 -6.18 36.29 5.83
CA LEU A 22 -5.76 35.07 5.12
C LEU A 22 -4.30 34.70 5.40
N ALA A 23 -3.40 35.69 5.51
CA ALA A 23 -2.00 35.44 5.86
C ALA A 23 -1.85 34.85 7.26
N ILE A 24 -2.55 35.38 8.27
CA ILE A 24 -2.51 34.87 9.64
C ILE A 24 -3.07 33.44 9.70
N LEU A 25 -4.22 33.19 9.05
CA LEU A 25 -4.83 31.86 9.00
C LEU A 25 -3.90 30.83 8.33
N ALA A 26 -3.21 31.21 7.25
CA ALA A 26 -2.27 30.33 6.57
C ALA A 26 -1.09 29.93 7.47
N VAL A 27 -0.51 30.88 8.21
CA VAL A 27 0.64 30.63 9.11
C VAL A 27 0.27 29.66 10.23
N VAL A 28 -0.94 29.78 10.81
CA VAL A 28 -1.39 28.90 11.89
C VAL A 28 -1.81 27.51 11.37
N ALA A 29 -2.39 27.43 10.18
CA ALA A 29 -2.91 26.17 9.63
C ALA A 29 -1.82 25.28 9.01
N ALA A 30 -0.77 25.85 8.41
CA ALA A 30 0.22 25.10 7.65
C ALA A 30 0.94 23.98 8.46
N PRO A 31 1.44 24.22 9.68
CA PRO A 31 2.11 23.16 10.47
C PRO A 31 1.18 22.00 10.82
N LYS A 32 -0.08 22.31 11.15
CA LYS A 32 -1.09 21.29 11.48
C LYS A 32 -1.43 20.44 10.25
N PHE A 33 -1.54 21.06 9.08
CA PHE A 33 -1.84 20.35 7.84
C PHE A 33 -0.75 19.34 7.47
N ILE A 34 0.53 19.69 7.67
CA ILE A 34 1.67 18.79 7.44
C ILE A 34 1.60 17.56 8.36
N ASN A 35 1.35 17.76 9.65
CA ASN A 35 1.24 16.64 10.61
C ASN A 35 0.05 15.73 10.27
N LEU A 36 -1.11 16.29 9.93
CA LEU A 36 -2.29 15.51 9.53
C LEU A 36 -2.03 14.68 8.26
N LYS A 37 -1.28 15.22 7.30
CA LYS A 37 -0.88 14.47 6.11
C LYS A 37 -0.01 13.27 6.47
N LEU A 38 1.00 13.46 7.32
CA LEU A 38 1.88 12.38 7.76
C LEU A 38 1.11 11.31 8.55
N ASP A 39 0.25 11.72 9.49
CA ASP A 39 -0.59 10.80 10.25
C ASP A 39 -1.53 9.99 9.34
N ALA A 40 -2.06 10.62 8.28
CA ALA A 40 -2.89 9.95 7.28
C ALA A 40 -2.09 8.90 6.49
N GLN A 41 -0.87 9.23 6.05
CA GLN A 41 0.02 8.29 5.36
C GLN A 41 0.40 7.10 6.26
N ILE A 42 0.72 7.36 7.53
CA ILE A 42 0.99 6.31 8.52
C ILE A 42 -0.23 5.39 8.70
N ALA A 43 -1.43 5.96 8.78
CA ALA A 43 -2.66 5.18 8.91
C ALA A 43 -2.95 4.33 7.66
N GLU A 44 -2.70 4.87 6.47
CA GLU A 44 -2.84 4.18 5.19
C GLU A 44 -1.90 2.97 5.07
N VAL A 45 -0.62 3.14 5.40
CA VAL A 45 0.37 2.05 5.38
C VAL A 45 0.03 0.98 6.42
N LYS A 46 -0.44 1.36 7.61
CA LYS A 46 -0.94 0.41 8.63
C LYS A 46 -2.15 -0.37 8.13
N ALA A 47 -3.12 0.29 7.50
CA ALA A 47 -4.31 -0.36 6.95
C ALA A 47 -3.92 -1.34 5.83
N THR A 48 -3.05 -0.92 4.92
CA THR A 48 -2.54 -1.76 3.81
C THR A 48 -1.77 -2.96 4.35
N GLY A 49 -0.86 -2.75 5.30
CA GLY A 49 -0.10 -3.82 5.94
C GLY A 49 -0.99 -4.81 6.68
N ALA A 50 -2.05 -4.33 7.35
CA ALA A 50 -3.04 -5.19 7.99
C ALA A 50 -3.85 -6.02 6.97
N ALA A 51 -4.27 -5.41 5.85
CA ALA A 51 -4.95 -6.10 4.76
C ALA A 51 -4.06 -7.19 4.13
N PHE A 52 -2.80 -6.85 3.85
CA PHE A 52 -1.81 -7.79 3.33
C PHE A 52 -1.59 -8.95 4.31
N LYS A 53 -1.36 -8.66 5.60
CA LYS A 53 -1.24 -9.68 6.66
C LYS A 53 -2.48 -10.58 6.76
N GLY A 54 -3.68 -10.00 6.69
CA GLY A 54 -4.94 -10.73 6.70
C GLY A 54 -5.03 -11.70 5.52
N GLY A 55 -4.62 -11.24 4.33
CA GLY A 55 -4.49 -12.06 3.14
C GLY A 55 -3.51 -13.24 3.31
N ILE A 56 -2.28 -12.98 3.74
CA ILE A 56 -1.28 -14.04 4.01
C ILE A 56 -1.81 -15.07 5.01
N THR A 57 -2.47 -14.61 6.07
CA THR A 57 -3.09 -15.49 7.07
C THR A 57 -4.20 -16.34 6.46
N LEU A 58 -5.05 -15.75 5.62
CA LEU A 58 -6.13 -16.47 4.94
C LEU A 58 -5.56 -17.55 4.00
N ALA A 59 -4.51 -17.25 3.25
CA ALA A 59 -3.83 -18.23 2.40
C ALA A 59 -3.27 -19.41 3.21
N ASN A 60 -2.63 -19.13 4.35
CA ASN A 60 -2.12 -20.18 5.24
C ASN A 60 -3.23 -21.06 5.80
N VAL A 61 -4.34 -20.46 6.26
CA VAL A 61 -5.52 -21.19 6.74
C VAL A 61 -6.12 -22.05 5.62
N LYS A 62 -6.18 -21.53 4.39
CA LYS A 62 -6.66 -22.28 3.24
C LYS A 62 -5.76 -23.48 2.95
N TRP A 63 -4.45 -23.30 2.94
CA TRP A 63 -3.46 -24.38 2.76
C TRP A 63 -3.59 -25.44 3.86
N ALA A 64 -3.70 -25.01 5.13
CA ALA A 64 -3.90 -25.91 6.26
C ALA A 64 -5.20 -26.73 6.11
N SER A 65 -6.28 -26.12 5.60
CA SER A 65 -7.56 -26.80 5.37
C SER A 65 -7.50 -27.89 4.28
N GLN A 66 -6.51 -27.84 3.39
CA GLN A 66 -6.30 -28.84 2.33
C GLN A 66 -5.34 -29.98 2.74
N GLY A 67 -4.91 -30.00 4.00
CA GLY A 67 -4.02 -31.03 4.55
C GLY A 67 -2.72 -30.48 5.11
N GLY A 68 -2.39 -29.21 4.85
CA GLY A 68 -1.27 -28.52 5.51
C GLY A 68 0.09 -29.19 5.29
N SER A 69 0.33 -29.70 4.08
CA SER A 69 1.57 -30.41 3.78
C SER A 69 2.06 -30.12 2.36
N GLY A 70 3.34 -29.80 2.26
CA GLY A 70 4.01 -29.60 0.98
C GLY A 70 3.65 -28.29 0.29
N PRO A 71 4.35 -27.99 -0.81
CA PRO A 71 3.97 -26.90 -1.71
C PRO A 71 2.66 -27.22 -2.41
N VAL A 72 1.86 -26.18 -2.66
CA VAL A 72 0.60 -26.27 -3.40
C VAL A 72 0.58 -25.21 -4.48
N ASP A 73 0.42 -25.63 -5.71
CA ASP A 73 0.37 -24.75 -6.89
C ASP A 73 -1.07 -24.31 -7.16
N ASN A 74 -1.26 -23.06 -7.59
CA ASN A 74 -2.55 -22.47 -7.93
C ASN A 74 -3.62 -22.65 -6.82
N LEU A 75 -3.24 -22.47 -5.55
CA LEU A 75 -4.20 -22.55 -4.45
C LEU A 75 -5.20 -21.39 -4.54
N GLN A 76 -6.48 -21.73 -4.70
CA GLN A 76 -7.56 -20.75 -4.64
C GLN A 76 -7.76 -20.22 -3.21
N VAL A 77 -7.17 -19.06 -2.90
CA VAL A 77 -7.29 -18.42 -1.59
C VAL A 77 -8.64 -17.72 -1.45
N PHE A 78 -9.04 -16.96 -2.46
CA PHE A 78 -10.34 -16.27 -2.55
C PHE A 78 -10.73 -16.05 -4.02
N GLY A 79 -11.97 -15.65 -4.28
CA GLY A 79 -12.43 -15.37 -5.65
C GLY A 79 -12.65 -16.64 -6.47
N ASP A 80 -12.68 -16.47 -7.79
CA ASP A 80 -12.91 -17.51 -8.78
C ASP A 80 -11.98 -17.39 -10.00
N GLY A 81 -11.87 -18.47 -10.78
CA GLY A 81 -10.99 -18.52 -11.94
C GLY A 81 -9.52 -18.32 -11.56
N THR A 82 -8.80 -17.48 -12.31
CA THR A 82 -7.37 -17.20 -12.08
C THR A 82 -7.13 -16.12 -11.02
N ASN A 83 -8.18 -15.44 -10.55
CA ASN A 83 -8.05 -14.39 -9.54
C ASN A 83 -7.92 -15.03 -8.16
N GLY A 84 -6.99 -14.52 -7.32
CA GLY A 84 -6.80 -15.03 -5.96
C GLY A 84 -6.19 -16.44 -5.88
N GLN A 85 -5.61 -16.94 -6.97
CA GLN A 85 -4.79 -18.15 -7.00
C GLN A 85 -3.34 -17.81 -6.66
N LEU A 86 -2.75 -18.52 -5.71
CA LEU A 86 -1.37 -18.32 -5.29
C LEU A 86 -0.64 -19.66 -5.18
N ASP A 87 0.62 -19.65 -5.53
CA ASP A 87 1.51 -20.76 -5.29
C ASP A 87 2.05 -20.66 -3.86
N ILE A 88 1.83 -21.71 -3.10
CA ILE A 88 2.16 -21.81 -1.69
C ILE A 88 3.43 -22.64 -1.56
N ASN A 89 4.41 -22.11 -0.84
CA ASN A 89 5.68 -22.80 -0.60
C ASN A 89 5.53 -23.96 0.40
N LEU A 90 6.65 -24.66 0.66
CA LEU A 90 6.70 -25.78 1.59
C LEU A 90 6.24 -25.45 3.02
N TRP A 91 6.31 -24.17 3.42
CA TRP A 91 5.95 -23.70 4.76
C TRP A 91 4.49 -23.26 4.87
N GLY A 92 3.71 -23.35 3.79
CA GLY A 92 2.30 -22.99 3.80
C GLY A 92 2.04 -21.50 3.61
N PHE A 93 2.99 -20.74 3.03
CA PHE A 93 2.83 -19.31 2.78
C PHE A 93 2.94 -18.95 1.29
N PRO A 94 2.26 -17.88 0.85
CA PRO A 94 2.32 -17.40 -0.53
C PRO A 94 3.75 -17.08 -0.97
N ALA A 95 4.17 -17.66 -2.09
CA ALA A 95 5.48 -17.43 -2.68
C ALA A 95 5.39 -16.63 -3.98
N GLN A 96 4.41 -16.92 -4.84
CA GLN A 96 4.19 -16.21 -6.10
C GLN A 96 2.78 -16.46 -6.64
N ASN A 97 2.43 -15.80 -7.74
CA ASN A 97 1.35 -16.18 -8.63
C ASN A 97 1.87 -16.07 -10.07
N TYR A 98 2.52 -17.12 -10.57
CA TYR A 98 3.12 -17.10 -11.91
C TYR A 98 3.08 -18.48 -12.57
N PRO A 99 2.56 -18.61 -13.80
CA PRO A 99 2.70 -19.83 -14.58
C PRO A 99 4.12 -19.94 -15.18
N PRO A 100 4.67 -21.14 -15.42
CA PRO A 100 4.07 -22.47 -15.27
C PRO A 100 4.24 -23.06 -13.86
N PHE A 101 3.62 -24.23 -13.63
CA PHE A 101 3.75 -25.01 -12.38
C PHE A 101 5.21 -25.11 -11.92
N GLU A 102 5.44 -24.75 -10.67
CA GLU A 102 6.69 -24.98 -9.97
C GLU A 102 6.49 -26.03 -8.87
N SER A 103 7.30 -27.10 -8.87
CA SER A 103 7.20 -28.12 -7.82
C SER A 103 7.61 -27.62 -6.43
N SER A 104 8.25 -26.46 -6.35
CA SER A 104 8.75 -25.86 -5.10
C SER A 104 8.81 -24.33 -5.26
N PRO A 105 7.65 -23.66 -5.27
CA PRO A 105 7.58 -22.22 -5.46
C PRO A 105 8.28 -21.50 -4.31
N ARG A 106 9.05 -20.46 -4.65
CA ARG A 106 9.83 -19.66 -3.70
C ARG A 106 9.70 -18.19 -4.06
N LEU A 107 9.63 -17.35 -3.03
CA LEU A 107 9.66 -15.90 -3.18
C LEU A 107 11.12 -15.48 -3.32
N ASN A 108 11.63 -15.49 -4.54
CA ASN A 108 13.07 -15.45 -4.83
C ASN A 108 13.50 -14.26 -5.70
N ASN A 109 12.53 -13.46 -6.18
CA ASN A 109 12.80 -12.26 -6.96
C ASN A 109 11.71 -11.19 -6.74
N VAL A 110 11.91 -10.00 -7.33
CA VAL A 110 10.97 -8.87 -7.16
C VAL A 110 9.62 -9.08 -7.88
N ALA A 111 9.59 -9.86 -8.95
CA ALA A 111 8.35 -10.19 -9.64
C ALA A 111 7.45 -11.05 -8.74
N ASP A 112 8.03 -11.98 -7.97
CA ASP A 112 7.32 -12.79 -6.98
C ASP A 112 6.69 -11.90 -5.91
N CYS A 113 7.48 -10.96 -5.33
CA CYS A 113 6.97 -9.97 -4.38
C CYS A 113 5.73 -9.25 -4.93
N MET A 114 5.85 -8.70 -6.14
CA MET A 114 4.74 -7.98 -6.77
C MET A 114 3.55 -8.90 -7.08
N SER A 115 3.78 -10.15 -7.48
CA SER A 115 2.71 -11.10 -7.79
C SER A 115 1.91 -11.46 -6.53
N VAL A 116 2.57 -11.70 -5.39
CA VAL A 116 1.91 -11.96 -4.11
C VAL A 116 1.11 -10.74 -3.69
N TRP A 117 1.72 -9.55 -3.72
CA TRP A 117 1.05 -8.29 -3.38
C TRP A 117 -0.23 -8.05 -4.19
N ARG A 118 -0.14 -8.19 -5.51
CA ARG A 118 -1.27 -7.96 -6.43
C ARG A 118 -2.38 -9.01 -6.30
N THR A 119 -2.03 -10.21 -5.86
CA THR A 119 -2.97 -11.33 -5.88
C THR A 119 -3.62 -11.57 -4.52
N ILE A 120 -2.92 -11.31 -3.42
CA ILE A 120 -3.44 -11.66 -2.08
C ILE A 120 -4.50 -10.67 -1.57
N MET A 121 -4.52 -9.45 -2.10
CA MET A 121 -5.50 -8.41 -1.74
C MET A 121 -6.55 -8.27 -2.84
N GLN A 122 -7.80 -7.99 -2.47
CA GLN A 122 -8.88 -7.80 -3.45
C GLN A 122 -8.75 -6.49 -4.23
N GLU A 123 -8.34 -5.43 -3.54
CA GLU A 123 -8.09 -4.10 -4.11
C GLU A 123 -6.68 -3.64 -3.68
N PRO A 124 -5.62 -4.25 -4.25
CA PRO A 124 -4.26 -3.91 -3.88
C PRO A 124 -3.91 -2.48 -4.35
N PRO A 125 -3.25 -1.66 -3.52
CA PRO A 125 -2.53 -0.48 -3.98
C PRO A 125 -1.54 -0.84 -5.08
N VAL A 126 -1.32 0.07 -6.04
CA VAL A 126 -0.47 -0.19 -7.20
C VAL A 126 0.99 -0.36 -6.74
N VAL A 127 1.55 -1.54 -7.00
CA VAL A 127 2.96 -1.87 -6.70
C VAL A 127 3.82 -1.95 -7.96
N THR A 128 5.05 -1.43 -7.87
CA THR A 128 6.04 -1.40 -8.95
C THR A 128 7.41 -1.88 -8.49
N SER A 129 8.28 -2.25 -9.43
CA SER A 129 9.72 -2.49 -9.20
C SER A 129 10.60 -1.32 -9.66
N ASN A 130 10.01 -0.16 -9.95
CA ASN A 130 10.73 1.08 -10.25
C ASN A 130 10.15 2.22 -9.41
N PRO A 131 10.93 2.85 -8.51
CA PRO A 131 10.42 3.85 -7.59
C PRO A 131 9.94 5.14 -8.28
N ASN A 132 10.26 5.34 -9.56
CA ASN A 132 9.86 6.52 -10.33
C ASN A 132 8.61 6.27 -11.20
N THR A 133 7.87 5.19 -10.97
CA THR A 133 6.67 4.88 -11.75
C THR A 133 5.53 5.81 -11.34
N GLU A 134 5.04 6.64 -12.27
CA GLU A 134 3.88 7.49 -12.02
C GLU A 134 2.64 6.66 -11.71
N GLY A 135 1.87 7.08 -10.71
CA GLY A 135 0.64 6.41 -10.29
C GLY A 135 0.85 5.13 -9.46
N ALA A 136 2.09 4.74 -9.17
CA ALA A 136 2.36 3.68 -8.21
C ALA A 136 2.33 4.22 -6.77
N GLU A 137 1.83 3.42 -5.83
CA GLU A 137 1.77 3.75 -4.40
C GLU A 137 2.88 3.06 -3.62
N TYR A 138 3.29 1.86 -4.06
CA TYR A 138 4.33 1.07 -3.41
C TYR A 138 5.44 0.64 -4.38
N PHE A 139 6.66 0.61 -3.87
CA PHE A 139 7.83 0.06 -4.56
C PHE A 139 8.32 -1.22 -3.87
N ALA A 140 8.28 -2.34 -4.58
CA ALA A 140 8.69 -3.65 -4.10
C ALA A 140 10.19 -3.87 -4.30
N THR A 141 10.84 -4.42 -3.29
CA THR A 141 12.21 -4.93 -3.35
C THR A 141 12.27 -6.34 -2.79
N TYR A 142 13.04 -7.19 -3.47
CA TYR A 142 13.49 -8.46 -2.93
C TYR A 142 14.76 -8.21 -2.13
N ILE A 143 14.71 -8.39 -0.81
CA ILE A 143 15.79 -7.97 0.11
C ILE A 143 16.64 -9.14 0.61
N GLY A 144 16.19 -10.37 0.40
CA GLY A 144 16.88 -11.58 0.80
C GLY A 144 16.04 -12.82 0.50
N PRO A 145 16.59 -14.03 0.68
CA PRO A 145 15.86 -15.27 0.43
C PRO A 145 14.51 -15.30 1.12
N ASP A 146 13.43 -15.40 0.34
CA ASP A 146 12.05 -15.45 0.82
C ASP A 146 11.57 -14.19 1.55
N GLN A 147 12.24 -13.05 1.33
CA GLN A 147 11.95 -11.79 1.99
C GLN A 147 11.71 -10.65 0.99
N CYS A 148 10.55 -10.00 1.11
CA CYS A 148 10.20 -8.81 0.35
C CYS A 148 10.00 -7.61 1.27
N ARG A 149 10.29 -6.43 0.74
CA ARG A 149 9.93 -5.15 1.36
C ARG A 149 9.20 -4.28 0.35
N TYR A 150 8.12 -3.64 0.79
CA TYR A 150 7.27 -2.76 0.01
C TYR A 150 7.36 -1.36 0.62
N PHE A 151 8.07 -0.46 -0.02
CA PHE A 151 8.22 0.93 0.42
C PHE A 151 7.04 1.76 -0.06
N TYR A 152 6.50 2.60 0.82
CA TYR A 152 5.47 3.54 0.45
C TYR A 152 6.08 4.72 -0.32
N LEU A 153 5.63 4.98 -1.55
CA LEU A 153 6.31 5.93 -2.44
C LEU A 153 6.17 7.39 -2.01
N ALA A 154 5.06 7.74 -1.33
CA ALA A 154 4.86 9.10 -0.85
C ALA A 154 5.66 9.43 0.42
N GLU A 155 6.15 8.41 1.14
CA GLU A 155 7.07 8.54 2.29
C GLU A 155 7.86 7.23 2.45
N GLN A 156 9.09 7.19 1.91
CA GLN A 156 9.88 5.96 1.77
C GLN A 156 10.46 5.43 3.09
N THR A 157 10.32 6.18 4.18
CA THR A 157 10.62 5.67 5.53
C THR A 157 9.55 4.69 6.02
N LEU A 158 8.33 4.74 5.46
CA LEU A 158 7.26 3.79 5.75
C LEU A 158 7.35 2.58 4.83
N SER A 159 7.22 1.37 5.38
CA SER A 159 7.30 0.15 4.58
C SER A 159 6.53 -1.02 5.17
N ILE A 160 6.26 -2.03 4.34
CA ILE A 160 5.70 -3.31 4.76
C ILE A 160 6.73 -4.39 4.41
N TYR A 161 7.09 -5.21 5.39
CA TYR A 161 7.99 -6.34 5.25
C TYR A 161 7.19 -7.64 5.26
N TYR A 162 7.60 -8.58 4.40
CA TYR A 162 7.03 -9.92 4.32
C TYR A 162 8.13 -10.99 4.27
N ASP A 163 8.01 -12.01 5.11
CA ASP A 163 8.83 -13.21 5.11
C ASP A 163 7.97 -14.44 4.80
N SER A 164 8.20 -15.07 3.66
CA SER A 164 7.41 -16.24 3.24
C SER A 164 7.82 -17.53 3.95
N ARG A 165 8.87 -17.54 4.79
CA ARG A 165 9.29 -18.73 5.54
C ARG A 165 8.43 -18.98 6.77
N ASP A 166 7.92 -17.91 7.36
CA ASP A 166 7.09 -17.95 8.57
C ASP A 166 5.77 -17.17 8.46
N GLY A 167 5.54 -16.50 7.33
CA GLY A 167 4.33 -15.71 7.08
C GLY A 167 4.32 -14.38 7.82
N SER A 168 5.44 -13.95 8.41
CA SER A 168 5.50 -12.71 9.16
C SER A 168 5.29 -11.52 8.23
N VAL A 169 4.35 -10.66 8.62
CA VAL A 169 4.13 -9.35 8.02
C VAL A 169 4.34 -8.29 9.09
N ILE A 170 5.30 -7.41 8.87
CA ILE A 170 5.67 -6.33 9.78
C ILE A 170 5.52 -5.01 9.03
N THR A 171 4.77 -4.09 9.60
CA THR A 171 4.60 -2.75 9.03
C THR A 171 5.52 -1.79 9.79
N ASP A 172 6.49 -1.23 9.07
CA ASP A 172 7.28 -0.12 9.54
C ASP A 172 6.51 1.18 9.32
N SER A 173 6.14 1.79 10.43
CA SER A 173 5.26 2.97 10.46
C SER A 173 5.89 4.15 11.19
N ASP A 174 7.17 4.04 11.55
CA ASP A 174 7.92 5.15 12.15
C ASP A 174 8.56 5.97 11.01
N PRO A 175 8.12 7.22 10.79
CA PRO A 175 8.68 8.05 9.74
C PRO A 175 10.14 8.47 9.99
N ASN A 176 10.71 8.15 11.15
CA ASN A 176 12.08 8.49 11.53
C ASN A 176 13.02 7.27 11.60
N SER A 177 12.59 6.10 11.11
CA SER A 177 13.41 4.87 11.12
C SER A 177 14.59 4.91 10.14
#